data_AF-A0A420YQM6-F1
#
_entry.id   AF-A0A420YQM6-F1
#
_cell.length_a   1.000
_cell.length_b   1.000
_cell.length_c   1.000
_cell.angle_alpha   90.00
_cell.angle_beta   90.00
_cell.angle_gamma   90.00
#
_symmetry.space_group_name_H-M   'P 1'
#
loop_
_entity.id
_entity.type
_entity.pdbx_description
1 polymer ?
#
loop_
_entity_poly.entity_id
_entity_poly.type
_entity_poly.pdbx_seq_one_letter_code
_entity_poly.pdbx_strand_id
1 'polypeptide(L)'
;MKKIIKRKIRISTRTRDFVDYVNHEFYSHDKHNAFFEFTMEQLPTENIIGLFYFQKTKRYLEKRATVEGNTFTIEFDTSLITTDETVIGFIYFEKVVQSADVHQFSFGVKVSEIDKMQDVPIQEESSKRIVALEDIVTKAELKELFKTIEQNGGSTPIDTSNFATAKSVEAIEERVRTIENTEYAKKNEIPKINTENFATKQDLDKIRNHQPVADTSDLSRRISTLESRTDNFISGVSVNKESNNVTLTYTYVDGSSKNVSFTDSDTINLAYDDSSLREQLKNLENRPQIDLTKLVTKDELPNLIQHQSLTEYAKKTDIVTPELELRENILQIKGGNYVTLPIPNNTSSQLKGSGSPEGKVIANPGDTYVNTSVNLGDYLYYKVRNPGRNTGWSVLFGQMGVNINLYTGDKIRLDRTNYIINASINDMTINLDKLKEGNASDFAQTGKHVTIRFIPSKRFDARESVLPAGFRPNGNFQVPAYGSSGEEIGVFKFEKTYGVVKLILFNTNLADITQDKLRGINSGLIMYTTPEAWFTKLP
;
A
#
# COMPACT_ATOMS: atom_id res chain seq x y z
N MET A 1 9.83 -41.08 -16.61
CA MET A 1 8.50 -41.06 -17.27
C MET A 1 7.66 -39.99 -16.59
N LYS A 2 6.96 -39.14 -17.36
CA LYS A 2 6.10 -38.08 -16.79
C LYS A 2 4.77 -38.69 -16.30
N LYS A 3 4.40 -38.44 -15.05
CA LYS A 3 3.09 -38.74 -14.47
C LYS A 3 2.21 -37.50 -14.67
N ILE A 4 1.31 -37.55 -15.64
CA ILE A 4 0.40 -36.44 -15.96
C ILE A 4 -1.00 -36.79 -15.46
N ILE A 5 -1.51 -36.00 -14.53
CA ILE A 5 -2.88 -36.10 -14.03
C ILE A 5 -3.74 -35.15 -14.85
N LYS A 6 -4.69 -35.68 -15.62
CA LYS A 6 -5.60 -34.91 -16.46
C LYS A 6 -6.95 -34.73 -15.79
N ARG A 7 -7.45 -33.50 -15.71
CA ARG A 7 -8.77 -33.18 -15.13
C ARG A 7 -9.52 -32.16 -15.98
N LYS A 8 -10.84 -32.33 -16.10
CA LYS A 8 -11.71 -31.32 -16.72
C LYS A 8 -12.35 -30.48 -15.63
N ILE A 9 -12.16 -29.16 -15.66
CA ILE A 9 -12.70 -28.24 -14.65
C ILE A 9 -13.63 -27.21 -15.30
N ARG A 10 -14.53 -26.64 -14.49
CA ARG A 10 -15.47 -25.57 -14.89
C ARG A 10 -15.54 -24.52 -13.79
N ILE A 11 -15.62 -23.25 -14.17
CA ILE A 11 -15.88 -22.14 -13.22
C ILE A 11 -17.32 -22.28 -12.72
N SER A 12 -17.53 -22.32 -11.41
CA SER A 12 -18.87 -22.31 -10.82
C SER A 12 -19.02 -21.18 -9.83
N THR A 13 -20.22 -20.62 -9.73
CA THR A 13 -20.58 -19.52 -8.82
C THR A 13 -20.99 -19.97 -7.41
N ARG A 14 -20.93 -21.28 -7.11
CA ARG A 14 -21.23 -21.83 -5.78
C ARG A 14 -19.93 -22.06 -4.99
N THR A 15 -19.97 -21.84 -3.68
CA THR A 15 -18.91 -22.28 -2.76
C THR A 15 -18.70 -23.78 -2.94
N ARG A 16 -17.53 -24.17 -3.40
CA ARG A 16 -17.15 -25.58 -3.51
C ARG A 16 -16.39 -25.95 -2.24
N ASP A 17 -17.11 -26.48 -1.25
CA ASP A 17 -16.50 -27.05 -0.04
C ASP A 17 -15.87 -28.43 -0.30
N PHE A 18 -15.75 -28.84 -1.56
CA PHE A 18 -15.30 -30.18 -1.96
C PHE A 18 -13.89 -30.14 -2.52
N VAL A 19 -12.95 -30.72 -1.78
CA VAL A 19 -11.58 -30.98 -2.22
C VAL A 19 -11.59 -32.20 -3.15
N ASP A 20 -11.15 -32.06 -4.40
CA ASP A 20 -10.97 -33.20 -5.30
C ASP A 20 -9.74 -34.01 -4.85
N TYR A 21 -9.97 -35.22 -4.35
CA TYR A 21 -8.89 -36.12 -3.96
C TYR A 21 -8.30 -36.78 -5.21
N VAL A 22 -7.08 -36.37 -5.53
CA VAL A 22 -6.27 -37.06 -6.52
C VAL A 22 -5.67 -38.28 -5.82
N ASN A 23 -6.22 -39.47 -6.12
CA ASN A 23 -5.72 -40.75 -5.63
C ASN A 23 -4.38 -41.13 -6.29
N HIS A 24 -3.37 -40.27 -6.20
CA HIS A 24 -2.00 -40.50 -6.65
C HIS A 24 -1.05 -39.98 -5.58
N GLU A 25 0.06 -40.71 -5.41
CA GLU A 25 1.16 -40.32 -4.53
C GLU A 25 2.40 -39.99 -5.35
N PHE A 26 3.08 -38.92 -4.97
CA PHE A 26 4.35 -38.49 -5.57
C PHE A 26 5.50 -38.71 -4.61
N TYR A 27 6.64 -39.15 -5.13
CA TYR A 27 7.82 -39.48 -4.35
C TYR A 27 8.94 -38.47 -4.63
N SER A 28 9.68 -38.09 -3.60
CA SER A 28 10.80 -37.12 -3.67
C SER A 28 11.84 -37.44 -4.74
N HIS A 29 12.08 -38.73 -4.99
CA HIS A 29 13.12 -39.18 -5.89
C HIS A 29 12.74 -39.03 -7.37
N ASP A 30 11.44 -39.07 -7.67
CA ASP A 30 10.95 -38.98 -9.04
C ASP A 30 10.93 -37.50 -9.49
N LYS A 31 12.09 -36.90 -9.72
CA LYS A 31 12.21 -35.47 -10.09
C LYS A 31 11.52 -35.16 -11.43
N HIS A 32 10.91 -33.97 -11.53
CA HIS A 32 10.24 -33.47 -12.75
C HIS A 32 9.23 -34.43 -13.36
N ASN A 33 8.52 -35.19 -12.51
CA ASN A 33 7.57 -36.19 -12.98
C ASN A 33 6.11 -35.81 -12.75
N ALA A 34 5.81 -34.84 -11.89
CA ALA A 34 4.45 -34.56 -11.42
C ALA A 34 3.84 -33.38 -12.18
N PHE A 35 2.93 -33.68 -13.11
CA PHE A 35 2.24 -32.66 -13.90
C PHE A 35 0.73 -32.76 -13.69
N PHE A 36 0.09 -31.62 -13.48
CA PHE A 36 -1.36 -31.49 -13.40
C PHE A 36 -1.84 -30.72 -14.63
N GLU A 37 -2.57 -31.41 -15.51
CA GLU A 37 -3.12 -30.86 -16.74
C GLU A 37 -4.64 -30.66 -16.56
N PHE A 38 -5.11 -29.44 -16.78
CA PHE A 38 -6.49 -29.06 -16.62
C PHE A 38 -7.07 -28.54 -17.93
N THR A 39 -8.21 -29.08 -18.33
CA THR A 39 -8.94 -28.66 -19.55
C THR A 39 -10.23 -27.96 -19.19
N MET A 40 -10.51 -26.85 -19.89
CA MET A 40 -11.73 -26.03 -19.73
C MET A 40 -12.43 -25.81 -21.08
N GLU A 41 -13.70 -25.39 -21.05
CA GLU A 41 -14.42 -25.02 -22.28
C GLU A 41 -13.95 -23.68 -22.84
N GLN A 42 -13.64 -22.73 -21.96
CA GLN A 42 -13.06 -21.43 -22.29
C GLN A 42 -12.17 -20.98 -21.12
N LEU A 43 -10.88 -20.75 -21.40
CA LEU A 43 -9.97 -20.19 -20.40
C LEU A 43 -10.18 -18.68 -20.25
N PRO A 44 -10.32 -18.15 -19.03
CA PRO A 44 -10.60 -16.73 -18.81
C PRO A 44 -9.35 -15.84 -18.89
N THR A 45 -8.15 -16.42 -18.76
CA THR A 45 -6.86 -15.71 -18.79
C THR A 45 -5.73 -16.71 -19.04
N GLU A 46 -4.62 -16.23 -19.58
CA GLU A 46 -3.36 -16.98 -19.70
C GLU A 46 -2.53 -16.92 -18.40
N ASN A 47 -2.82 -15.97 -17.51
CA ASN A 47 -2.16 -15.81 -16.22
C ASN A 47 -2.81 -16.71 -15.16
N ILE A 48 -2.32 -17.95 -15.07
CA ILE A 48 -2.84 -18.98 -14.15
C ILE A 48 -1.75 -19.36 -13.17
N ILE A 49 -2.09 -19.40 -11.88
CA ILE A 49 -1.17 -19.72 -10.79
C ILE A 49 -1.67 -20.96 -10.04
N GLY A 50 -0.80 -21.93 -9.85
CA GLY A 50 -0.96 -23.04 -8.94
C GLY A 50 -0.27 -22.76 -7.62
N LEU A 51 -1.02 -22.76 -6.52
CA LEU A 51 -0.49 -22.68 -5.18
C LEU A 51 -0.58 -24.05 -4.51
N PHE A 52 0.55 -24.62 -4.13
CA PHE A 52 0.63 -25.91 -3.45
C PHE A 52 0.98 -25.70 -1.98
N TYR A 53 0.04 -26.04 -1.10
CA TYR A 53 0.18 -25.92 0.35
C TYR A 53 0.47 -27.27 1.00
N PHE A 54 1.62 -27.36 1.68
CA PHE A 54 2.08 -28.53 2.39
C PHE A 54 1.47 -28.56 3.81
N GLN A 55 0.52 -29.47 4.06
CA GLN A 55 -0.32 -29.38 5.26
C GLN A 55 0.41 -29.57 6.58
N LYS A 56 1.47 -30.38 6.62
CA LYS A 56 2.22 -30.70 7.84
C LYS A 56 3.35 -29.70 8.06
N THR A 57 4.14 -29.42 7.02
CA THR A 57 5.27 -28.48 7.12
C THR A 57 4.83 -27.02 7.04
N LYS A 58 3.58 -26.75 6.67
CA LYS A 58 2.98 -25.41 6.58
C LYS A 58 3.67 -24.50 5.56
N ARG A 59 4.47 -25.07 4.65
CA ARG A 59 5.13 -24.39 3.53
C ARG A 59 4.17 -24.27 2.36
N TYR A 60 4.49 -23.37 1.44
CA TYR A 60 3.81 -23.34 0.14
C TYR A 60 4.76 -23.08 -1.02
N LEU A 61 4.36 -23.59 -2.18
CA LEU A 61 5.01 -23.39 -3.47
C LEU A 61 4.03 -22.69 -4.41
N GLU A 62 4.49 -21.63 -5.06
CA GLU A 62 3.77 -20.96 -6.13
C GLU A 62 4.40 -21.33 -7.48
N LYS A 63 3.59 -21.75 -8.45
CA LYS A 63 4.05 -22.06 -9.80
C LYS A 63 3.09 -21.52 -10.84
N ARG A 64 3.61 -20.82 -11.85
CA ARG A 64 2.83 -20.38 -13.02
C ARG A 64 2.55 -21.57 -13.94
N ALA A 65 1.35 -21.62 -14.50
CA ALA A 65 0.96 -22.63 -15.47
C ALA A 65 1.51 -22.34 -16.86
N THR A 66 1.71 -23.38 -17.65
CA THR A 66 1.91 -23.29 -19.10
C THR A 66 0.56 -23.49 -19.80
N VAL A 67 0.18 -22.56 -20.68
CA VAL A 67 -1.15 -22.57 -21.34
C VAL A 67 -1.00 -22.94 -22.82
N GLU A 68 -1.79 -23.92 -23.26
CA GLU A 68 -1.88 -24.38 -24.64
C GLU A 68 -3.35 -24.50 -25.06
N GLY A 69 -3.86 -23.49 -25.77
CA GLY A 69 -5.26 -23.42 -26.21
C GLY A 69 -6.22 -23.32 -25.01
N ASN A 70 -7.05 -24.34 -24.81
CA ASN A 70 -8.02 -24.41 -23.71
C ASN A 70 -7.57 -25.32 -22.55
N THR A 71 -6.29 -25.70 -22.55
CA THR A 71 -5.67 -26.55 -21.54
C THR A 71 -4.50 -25.82 -20.89
N PHE A 72 -4.30 -26.02 -19.60
CA PHE A 72 -3.11 -25.53 -18.90
C PHE A 72 -2.49 -26.63 -18.04
N THR A 73 -1.18 -26.57 -17.91
CA THR A 73 -0.38 -27.55 -17.17
C THR A 73 0.43 -26.88 -16.09
N ILE A 74 0.42 -27.46 -14.89
CA ILE A 74 1.21 -27.01 -13.75
C ILE A 74 2.13 -28.15 -13.33
N GLU A 75 3.43 -27.86 -13.28
CA GLU A 75 4.44 -28.79 -12.76
C GLU A 75 4.54 -28.62 -11.23
N PHE A 76 4.49 -29.73 -10.51
CA PHE A 76 4.84 -29.79 -9.10
C PHE A 76 6.24 -30.34 -8.94
N ASP A 77 7.12 -29.57 -8.29
CA ASP A 77 8.49 -29.99 -8.06
C ASP A 77 8.56 -30.96 -6.88
N THR A 78 8.72 -32.25 -7.20
CA THR A 78 8.84 -33.32 -6.21
C THR A 78 10.11 -33.25 -5.38
N SER A 79 11.13 -32.51 -5.82
CA SER A 79 12.35 -32.32 -5.01
C SER A 79 12.12 -31.52 -3.73
N LEU A 80 10.97 -30.84 -3.62
CA LEU A 80 10.58 -30.07 -2.43
C LEU A 80 9.93 -30.93 -1.33
N ILE A 81 9.74 -32.22 -1.59
CA ILE A 81 9.17 -33.20 -0.65
C ILE A 81 10.25 -33.58 0.37
N THR A 82 10.15 -33.01 1.57
CA THR A 82 11.07 -33.31 2.69
C THR A 82 10.42 -34.14 3.79
N THR A 83 9.10 -34.34 3.75
CA THR A 83 8.35 -35.13 4.72
C THR A 83 7.10 -35.72 4.07
N ASP A 84 6.70 -36.90 4.54
CA ASP A 84 5.40 -37.50 4.19
C ASP A 84 4.26 -36.59 4.66
N GLU A 85 3.51 -36.05 3.71
CA GLU A 85 2.38 -35.18 3.99
C GLU A 85 1.36 -35.14 2.85
N THR A 86 0.21 -34.53 3.11
CA THR A 86 -0.77 -34.20 2.08
C THR A 86 -0.53 -32.77 1.60
N VAL A 87 -0.58 -32.58 0.28
CA VAL A 87 -0.47 -31.27 -0.35
C VAL A 87 -1.84 -30.88 -0.89
N ILE A 88 -2.27 -29.64 -0.62
CA ILE A 88 -3.45 -29.03 -1.21
C ILE A 88 -3.03 -28.11 -2.34
N GLY A 89 -3.48 -28.37 -3.55
CA GLY A 89 -3.34 -27.49 -4.70
C GLY A 89 -4.54 -26.56 -4.84
N PHE A 90 -4.30 -25.27 -5.01
CA PHE A 90 -5.28 -24.24 -5.35
C PHE A 90 -4.94 -23.65 -6.71
N ILE A 91 -5.96 -23.44 -7.54
CA ILE A 91 -5.82 -22.83 -8.86
C ILE A 91 -6.45 -21.44 -8.85
N TYR A 92 -5.63 -20.44 -9.13
CA TYR A 92 -6.01 -19.04 -9.22
C TYR A 92 -5.91 -18.54 -10.65
N PHE A 93 -6.93 -17.82 -11.10
CA PHE A 93 -6.90 -17.06 -12.34
C PHE A 93 -6.65 -15.60 -12.02
N GLU A 94 -5.50 -15.08 -12.43
CA GLU A 94 -5.12 -13.69 -12.16
C GLU A 94 -5.90 -12.76 -13.10
N LYS A 95 -6.82 -11.97 -12.53
CA LYS A 95 -7.56 -10.91 -13.22
C LYS A 95 -7.35 -9.60 -12.47
N VAL A 96 -7.09 -8.51 -13.20
CA VAL A 96 -6.70 -7.16 -12.72
C VAL A 96 -7.63 -6.55 -11.64
N VAL A 97 -8.78 -7.16 -11.37
CA VAL A 97 -9.79 -6.63 -10.42
C VAL A 97 -10.15 -7.64 -9.30
N GLN A 98 -9.88 -8.94 -9.45
CA GLN A 98 -10.07 -9.95 -8.39
C GLN A 98 -9.49 -11.31 -8.81
N SER A 99 -8.57 -11.87 -8.01
CA SER A 99 -8.18 -13.28 -8.13
C SER A 99 -9.33 -14.13 -7.60
N ALA A 100 -9.79 -15.09 -8.39
CA ALA A 100 -10.80 -16.05 -7.95
C ALA A 100 -10.16 -17.43 -7.80
N ASP A 101 -10.34 -18.06 -6.63
CA ASP A 101 -10.06 -19.47 -6.38
C ASP A 101 -11.06 -20.29 -7.18
N VAL A 102 -10.60 -20.99 -8.22
CA VAL A 102 -11.52 -21.69 -9.14
C VAL A 102 -11.55 -23.19 -8.89
N HIS A 103 -10.48 -23.76 -8.35
CA HIS A 103 -10.41 -25.19 -8.06
C HIS A 103 -9.44 -25.52 -6.94
N GLN A 104 -9.82 -26.49 -6.10
CA GLN A 104 -9.02 -27.03 -5.02
C GLN A 104 -8.95 -28.57 -5.16
N PHE A 105 -7.75 -29.11 -5.03
CA PHE A 105 -7.49 -30.55 -5.08
C PHE A 105 -6.43 -30.95 -4.04
N SER A 106 -6.36 -32.24 -3.70
CA SER A 106 -5.36 -32.76 -2.76
C SER A 106 -4.69 -34.02 -3.29
N PHE A 107 -3.44 -34.25 -2.89
CA PHE A 107 -2.67 -35.45 -3.22
C PHE A 107 -1.65 -35.76 -2.12
N GLY A 108 -1.20 -37.01 -2.07
CA GLY A 108 -0.18 -37.46 -1.12
C GLY A 108 1.24 -37.23 -1.67
N VAL A 109 2.17 -36.85 -0.80
CA VAL A 109 3.60 -36.84 -1.11
C VAL A 109 4.38 -37.68 -0.10
N LYS A 110 5.43 -38.36 -0.59
CA LYS A 110 6.23 -39.32 0.16
C LYS A 110 7.72 -39.08 -0.01
N VAL A 111 8.47 -39.12 1.08
CA VAL A 111 9.94 -39.07 1.03
C VAL A 111 10.46 -40.45 0.71
N SER A 112 11.28 -40.54 -0.32
CA SER A 112 11.95 -41.78 -0.69
C SER A 112 13.06 -42.08 0.32
N GLU A 113 13.26 -43.36 0.67
CA GLU A 113 14.26 -43.79 1.66
C GLU A 113 15.67 -43.21 1.42
N ILE A 114 16.03 -43.02 0.15
CA ILE A 114 17.32 -42.50 -0.30
C ILE A 114 17.47 -40.97 -0.19
N ASP A 115 16.38 -40.23 -0.06
CA ASP A 115 16.40 -38.75 0.03
C ASP A 115 16.19 -38.25 1.47
N LYS A 116 16.14 -39.15 2.46
CA LYS A 116 15.92 -38.80 3.88
C LYS A 116 17.01 -37.92 4.51
N MET A 117 18.14 -37.70 3.82
CA MET A 117 19.27 -36.88 4.28
C MET A 117 19.40 -35.53 3.55
N GLN A 118 18.37 -35.08 2.83
CA GLN A 118 18.44 -33.87 2.01
C GLN A 118 18.27 -32.58 2.83
N ASP A 119 19.00 -31.53 2.43
CA ASP A 119 18.87 -30.18 3.01
C ASP A 119 17.48 -29.58 2.73
N VAL A 120 16.95 -28.85 3.70
CA VAL A 120 15.65 -28.18 3.60
C VAL A 120 15.73 -27.07 2.54
N PRO A 121 14.76 -26.95 1.61
CA PRO A 121 14.76 -25.89 0.61
C PRO A 121 14.69 -24.51 1.27
N ILE A 122 15.29 -23.51 0.63
CA ILE A 122 15.32 -22.13 1.12
C ILE A 122 13.89 -21.57 1.16
N GLN A 123 13.54 -20.98 2.30
CA GLN A 123 12.22 -20.41 2.54
C GLN A 123 12.32 -19.01 3.13
N GLU A 124 11.38 -18.14 2.77
CA GLU A 124 11.19 -16.86 3.44
C GLU A 124 10.83 -17.10 4.91
N GLU A 125 11.50 -16.39 5.82
CA GLU A 125 11.34 -16.62 7.26
C GLU A 125 9.92 -16.34 7.75
N SER A 126 9.32 -15.24 7.27
CA SER A 126 8.02 -14.74 7.68
C SER A 126 6.86 -15.49 7.05
N SER A 127 6.93 -15.74 5.74
CA SER A 127 5.82 -16.30 4.96
C SER A 127 5.89 -17.83 4.85
N LYS A 128 7.06 -18.44 5.07
CA LYS A 128 7.33 -19.86 4.77
C LYS A 128 7.12 -20.23 3.29
N ARG A 129 7.17 -19.23 2.40
CA ARG A 129 7.23 -19.43 0.95
C ARG A 129 8.55 -20.06 0.57
N ILE A 130 8.52 -21.11 -0.23
CA ILE A 130 9.72 -21.70 -0.81
C ILE A 130 10.21 -20.78 -1.94
N VAL A 131 11.49 -20.41 -1.93
CA VAL A 131 12.11 -19.52 -2.92
C VAL A 131 13.15 -20.29 -3.71
N ALA A 132 13.12 -20.17 -5.03
CA ALA A 132 14.11 -20.79 -5.89
C ALA A 132 15.46 -20.07 -5.75
N LEU A 133 16.57 -20.81 -5.79
CA LEU A 133 17.93 -20.24 -5.69
C LEU A 133 18.21 -19.19 -6.78
N GLU A 134 17.65 -19.38 -7.97
CA GLU A 134 17.73 -18.47 -9.12
C GLU A 134 17.00 -17.14 -8.91
N ASP A 135 16.01 -17.10 -8.01
CA ASP A 135 15.28 -15.89 -7.64
C ASP A 135 15.99 -15.11 -6.50
N ILE A 136 17.12 -15.60 -5.99
CA ILE A 136 17.89 -14.98 -4.92
C ILE A 136 19.07 -14.23 -5.52
N VAL A 137 18.99 -12.90 -5.47
CA VAL A 137 20.12 -12.03 -5.87
C VAL A 137 21.13 -11.89 -4.73
N THR A 138 22.41 -12.09 -5.05
CA THR A 138 23.51 -11.86 -4.10
C THR A 138 23.75 -10.37 -3.91
N LYS A 139 24.36 -9.97 -2.78
CA LYS A 139 24.76 -8.57 -2.53
C LYS A 139 25.66 -8.00 -3.64
N ALA A 140 26.45 -8.84 -4.30
CA ALA A 140 27.32 -8.45 -5.39
C ALA A 140 26.53 -8.13 -6.67
N GLU A 141 25.58 -9.00 -7.05
CA GLU A 141 24.69 -8.78 -8.21
C GLU A 141 23.80 -7.55 -8.01
N LEU A 142 23.29 -7.35 -6.80
CA LEU A 142 22.50 -6.17 -6.43
C LEU A 142 23.30 -4.87 -6.55
N LYS A 143 24.59 -4.91 -6.19
CA LYS A 143 25.51 -3.77 -6.32
C LYS A 143 25.85 -3.46 -7.77
N GLU A 144 26.00 -4.46 -8.63
CA GLU A 144 26.19 -4.26 -10.07
C GLU A 144 24.94 -3.70 -10.76
N LEU A 145 23.75 -4.18 -10.37
CA LEU A 145 22.47 -3.65 -10.85
C LEU A 145 22.30 -2.17 -10.50
N PHE A 146 22.66 -1.76 -9.28
CA PHE A 146 22.64 -0.32 -8.91
C PHE A 146 23.61 0.51 -9.75
N LYS A 147 24.78 -0.02 -10.08
CA LYS A 147 25.77 0.65 -10.94
C LYS A 147 25.26 0.83 -12.38
N THR A 148 24.42 -0.08 -12.88
CA THR A 148 23.82 0.03 -14.23
C THR A 148 22.65 1.02 -14.26
N ILE A 149 21.90 1.14 -13.16
CA ILE A 149 20.81 2.12 -13.01
C ILE A 149 21.36 3.55 -13.01
N GLU A 150 22.53 3.79 -12.40
CA GLU A 150 23.21 5.09 -12.43
C GLU A 150 23.67 5.51 -13.84
N GLN A 151 23.94 4.57 -14.74
CA GLN A 151 24.44 4.86 -16.09
C GLN A 151 23.34 5.11 -17.14
N ASN A 152 22.12 4.59 -16.93
CA ASN A 152 21.04 4.61 -17.92
C ASN A 152 19.96 5.67 -17.67
N GLY A 153 20.22 6.69 -16.84
CA GLY A 153 19.39 7.91 -16.81
C GLY A 153 18.00 7.75 -16.18
N GLY A 154 17.84 6.86 -15.19
CA GLY A 154 16.67 6.85 -14.31
C GLY A 154 16.59 8.15 -13.52
N SER A 155 15.81 9.11 -14.00
CA SER A 155 15.73 10.46 -13.45
C SER A 155 14.92 10.50 -12.15
N THR A 156 15.61 10.52 -11.02
CA THR A 156 15.21 11.36 -9.87
C THR A 156 16.46 12.03 -9.32
N PRO A 157 16.56 13.37 -9.30
CA PRO A 157 17.57 14.05 -8.52
C PRO A 157 17.37 13.63 -7.06
N ILE A 158 18.38 12.98 -6.47
CA ILE A 158 18.48 12.91 -5.02
C ILE A 158 18.58 14.37 -4.57
N ASP A 159 17.62 14.85 -3.80
CA ASP A 159 17.71 16.19 -3.20
C ASP A 159 18.87 16.18 -2.21
N THR A 160 20.01 16.65 -2.67
CA THR A 160 21.21 16.71 -1.88
C THR A 160 21.33 17.98 -1.03
N SER A 161 20.27 18.79 -0.93
CA SER A 161 20.30 20.07 -0.21
C SER A 161 20.68 19.95 1.27
N ASN A 162 20.51 18.76 1.86
CA ASN A 162 20.90 18.45 3.24
C ASN A 162 22.22 17.69 3.38
N PHE A 163 22.92 17.33 2.29
CA PHE A 163 24.28 16.82 2.42
C PHE A 163 25.25 17.99 2.56
N ALA A 164 26.24 17.83 3.43
CA ALA A 164 27.30 18.81 3.57
C ALA A 164 27.95 19.06 2.20
N THR A 165 27.75 20.25 1.63
CA THR A 165 28.49 20.68 0.44
C THR A 165 29.98 20.67 0.74
N ALA A 166 30.83 20.42 -0.26
CA ALA A 166 32.29 20.48 -0.11
C ALA A 166 32.75 21.79 0.58
N LYS A 167 32.05 22.90 0.30
CA LYS A 167 32.24 24.19 0.97
C LYS A 167 31.98 24.19 2.48
N SER A 168 30.96 23.46 2.93
CA SER A 168 30.67 23.33 4.38
C SER A 168 31.67 22.42 5.08
N VAL A 169 32.22 21.42 4.38
CA VAL A 169 33.29 20.56 4.91
C VAL A 169 34.61 21.34 4.99
N GLU A 170 34.98 22.08 3.94
CA GLU A 170 36.13 22.99 3.95
C GLU A 170 36.02 24.04 5.07
N ALA A 171 34.84 24.64 5.27
CA ALA A 171 34.62 25.61 6.35
C ALA A 171 34.76 25.00 7.75
N ILE A 172 34.43 23.72 7.93
CA ILE A 172 34.63 23.00 9.19
C ILE A 172 36.11 22.68 9.38
N GLU A 173 36.81 22.20 8.36
CA GLU A 173 38.26 21.95 8.42
C GLU A 173 39.05 23.24 8.74
N GLU A 174 38.64 24.37 8.17
CA GLU A 174 39.27 25.66 8.43
C GLU A 174 39.04 26.15 9.87
N ARG A 175 37.83 25.91 10.41
CA ARG A 175 37.49 26.17 11.82
C ARG A 175 38.27 25.28 12.78
N VAL A 176 38.47 24.00 12.45
CA VAL A 176 39.28 23.08 13.24
C VAL A 176 40.74 23.51 13.24
N ARG A 177 41.30 23.88 12.07
CA ARG A 177 42.65 24.46 11.99
C ARG A 177 42.82 25.76 12.78
N THR A 178 41.80 26.61 12.86
CA THR A 178 41.88 27.84 13.67
C THR A 178 41.84 27.55 15.16
N ILE A 179 41.07 26.54 15.59
CA ILE A 179 41.02 26.08 16.99
C ILE A 179 42.34 25.39 17.40
N GLU A 180 42.91 24.57 16.52
CA GLU A 180 44.20 23.93 16.78
C GLU A 180 45.38 24.93 16.84
N ASN A 181 45.27 26.05 16.14
CA ASN A 181 46.27 27.13 16.14
C ASN A 181 45.99 28.26 17.15
N THR A 182 44.91 28.19 17.93
CA THR A 182 44.71 29.16 19.01
C THR A 182 45.56 28.73 20.22
N GLU A 183 46.62 29.50 20.52
CA GLU A 183 47.43 29.27 21.72
C GLU A 183 46.51 29.32 22.97
N TYR A 184 46.39 28.21 23.70
CA TYR A 184 45.78 28.21 25.03
C TYR A 184 46.53 29.20 25.95
N ALA A 185 45.79 29.94 26.77
CA ALA A 185 46.32 30.95 27.69
C ALA A 185 47.57 30.45 28.43
N LYS A 186 48.69 31.15 28.27
CA LYS A 186 49.96 30.80 28.92
C LYS A 186 49.77 30.97 30.43
N LYS A 187 50.37 30.06 31.23
CA LYS A 187 50.25 29.94 32.71
C LYS A 187 50.40 31.26 33.50
N ASN A 188 50.91 32.30 32.87
CA ASN A 188 51.19 33.62 33.43
C ASN A 188 49.96 34.56 33.42
N GLU A 189 48.86 34.17 32.74
CA GLU A 189 47.63 34.97 32.59
C GLU A 189 46.49 34.51 33.55
N ILE A 190 46.75 33.53 34.42
CA ILE A 190 45.78 33.03 35.40
C ILE A 190 45.95 33.83 36.72
N PRO A 191 44.87 34.40 37.31
CA PRO A 191 44.96 35.14 38.59
C PRO A 191 45.51 34.27 39.73
N LYS A 192 46.49 34.80 40.49
CA LYS A 192 47.06 34.10 41.66
C LYS A 192 45.99 33.95 42.76
N ILE A 193 45.72 32.71 43.16
CA ILE A 193 44.81 32.37 44.26
C ILE A 193 45.49 32.68 45.60
N ASN A 194 44.79 33.36 46.52
CA ASN A 194 45.28 33.64 47.88
C ASN A 194 45.25 32.35 48.72
N THR A 195 46.42 31.91 49.20
CA THR A 195 46.65 30.63 49.87
C THR A 195 46.89 30.74 51.38
N GLU A 196 46.62 31.89 51.99
CA GLU A 196 46.99 32.17 53.40
C GLU A 196 46.30 31.28 54.45
N ASN A 197 45.23 30.56 54.09
CA ASN A 197 44.49 29.67 55.02
C ASN A 197 44.70 28.16 54.75
N PHE A 198 45.68 27.75 53.93
CA PHE A 198 45.95 26.33 53.72
C PHE A 198 46.85 25.76 54.83
N ALA A 199 46.50 24.58 55.34
CA ALA A 199 47.30 23.84 56.32
C ALA A 199 48.70 23.52 55.75
N THR A 200 49.74 23.72 56.57
CA THR A 200 51.12 23.48 56.15
C THR A 200 51.48 22.00 56.22
N LYS A 201 52.53 21.61 55.50
CA LYS A 201 53.08 20.24 55.56
C LYS A 201 53.44 19.83 57.00
N GLN A 202 53.79 20.81 57.84
CA GLN A 202 54.12 20.61 59.25
C GLN A 202 52.90 20.29 60.12
N ASP A 203 51.71 20.75 59.72
CA ASP A 203 50.45 20.42 60.40
C ASP A 203 50.02 18.97 60.10
N LEU A 204 50.29 18.49 58.88
CA LEU A 204 50.00 17.11 58.46
C LEU A 204 50.93 16.08 59.10
N ASP A 205 52.21 16.41 59.31
CA ASP A 205 53.18 15.50 59.95
C ASP A 205 52.91 15.29 61.45
N LYS A 206 52.33 16.28 62.15
CA LYS A 206 51.94 16.12 63.58
C LYS A 206 50.81 15.11 63.78
N ILE A 207 49.88 15.01 62.83
CA ILE A 207 48.74 14.09 62.86
C ILE A 207 49.19 12.65 62.58
N ARG A 208 50.17 12.46 61.67
CA ARG A 208 50.68 11.13 61.30
C ARG A 208 51.44 10.42 62.44
N ASN A 209 52.08 11.17 63.33
CA ASN A 209 52.96 10.62 64.38
C ASN A 209 52.24 10.31 65.72
N HIS A 210 50.92 10.47 65.82
CA HIS A 210 50.15 10.22 67.05
C HIS A 210 49.12 9.07 66.92
N GLN A 211 49.25 8.17 65.94
CA GLN A 211 48.43 6.95 65.89
C GLN A 211 49.01 5.85 66.79
N PRO A 212 48.23 5.24 67.70
CA PRO A 212 48.68 4.11 68.52
C PRO A 212 48.85 2.84 67.66
N VAL A 213 50.01 2.18 67.81
CA VAL A 213 50.33 0.90 67.15
C VAL A 213 49.55 -0.24 67.83
N ALA A 214 48.95 -1.14 67.04
CA ALA A 214 48.16 -2.27 67.53
C ALA A 214 49.02 -3.39 68.14
N ASP A 215 48.57 -3.96 69.25
CA ASP A 215 49.20 -5.10 69.95
C ASP A 215 49.03 -6.41 69.16
N THR A 216 50.14 -7.12 68.89
CA THR A 216 50.21 -8.34 68.06
C THR A 216 50.51 -9.61 68.87
N SER A 217 50.49 -9.53 70.20
CA SER A 217 50.84 -10.63 71.10
C SER A 217 50.00 -11.92 70.92
N ASP A 218 48.72 -11.80 70.54
CA ASP A 218 47.82 -12.95 70.34
C ASP A 218 48.13 -13.76 69.06
N LEU A 219 48.62 -13.08 68.01
CA LEU A 219 49.04 -13.73 66.76
C LEU A 219 50.25 -14.64 66.97
N SER A 220 51.24 -14.17 67.74
CA SER A 220 52.45 -14.94 68.04
C SER A 220 52.13 -16.22 68.82
N ARG A 221 51.16 -16.17 69.74
CA ARG A 221 50.75 -17.34 70.53
C ARG A 221 50.03 -18.41 69.70
N ARG A 222 49.25 -18.00 68.69
CA ARG A 222 48.56 -18.93 67.77
C ARG A 222 49.52 -19.69 66.88
N ILE A 223 50.64 -19.08 66.47
CA ILE A 223 51.64 -19.72 65.61
C ILE A 223 52.33 -20.88 66.35
N SER A 224 52.83 -20.68 67.58
CA SER A 224 53.44 -21.77 68.35
C SER A 224 52.48 -22.92 68.68
N THR A 225 51.16 -22.68 68.72
CA THR A 225 50.16 -23.73 68.98
C THR A 225 49.89 -24.58 67.72
N LEU A 226 50.16 -24.06 66.52
CA LEU A 226 50.04 -24.82 65.26
C LEU A 226 51.26 -25.70 65.02
N GLU A 227 52.45 -25.23 65.40
CA GLU A 227 53.71 -25.98 65.28
C GLU A 227 53.73 -27.24 66.16
N SER A 228 52.98 -27.30 67.26
CA SER A 228 52.87 -28.51 68.10
C SER A 228 51.83 -29.54 67.62
N ARG A 229 51.08 -29.27 66.53
CA ARG A 229 50.03 -30.17 66.02
C ARG A 229 50.50 -31.09 64.88
N THR A 230 51.77 -31.03 64.48
CA THR A 230 52.34 -31.78 63.34
C THR A 230 52.80 -33.21 63.64
N ASP A 231 52.59 -33.74 64.85
CA ASP A 231 52.97 -35.11 65.26
C ASP A 231 52.22 -36.25 64.53
N ASN A 232 51.31 -35.95 63.60
CA ASN A 232 50.45 -36.94 62.94
C ASN A 232 50.81 -37.23 61.46
N PHE A 233 51.95 -36.75 60.96
CA PHE A 233 52.41 -37.10 59.62
C PHE A 233 53.35 -38.33 59.68
N ILE A 234 53.12 -39.32 58.81
CA ILE A 234 53.93 -40.54 58.72
C ILE A 234 54.90 -40.39 57.53
N SER A 235 56.18 -40.68 57.73
CA SER A 235 57.21 -40.65 56.70
C SER A 235 57.84 -42.04 56.52
N GLY A 236 57.45 -42.74 55.47
CA GLY A 236 57.95 -44.08 55.14
C GLY A 236 57.06 -45.19 55.69
N VAL A 237 56.49 -45.99 54.79
CA VAL A 237 55.76 -47.23 55.10
C VAL A 237 56.48 -48.37 54.40
N SER A 238 56.86 -49.41 55.15
CA SER A 238 57.39 -50.65 54.58
C SER A 238 56.48 -51.82 54.90
N VAL A 239 56.39 -52.77 53.96
CA VAL A 239 55.58 -53.97 54.07
C VAL A 239 56.51 -55.18 53.99
N ASN A 240 56.46 -56.05 55.00
CA ASN A 240 57.15 -57.34 54.96
C ASN A 240 56.11 -58.46 55.09
N LYS A 241 56.21 -59.48 54.23
CA LYS A 241 55.34 -60.67 54.27
C LYS A 241 56.19 -61.89 54.57
N GLU A 242 55.97 -62.51 55.73
CA GLU A 242 56.55 -63.78 56.11
C GLU A 242 55.43 -64.82 56.19
N SER A 243 55.43 -65.77 55.26
CA SER A 243 54.36 -66.76 55.09
C SER A 243 52.97 -66.10 54.94
N ASN A 244 52.03 -66.44 55.83
CA ASN A 244 50.66 -65.93 55.82
C ASN A 244 50.46 -64.63 56.61
N ASN A 245 51.50 -64.07 57.23
CA ASN A 245 51.42 -62.82 57.98
C ASN A 245 52.07 -61.66 57.20
N VAL A 246 51.35 -60.56 57.09
CA VAL A 246 51.83 -59.29 56.56
C VAL A 246 52.04 -58.34 57.73
N THR A 247 53.23 -57.75 57.81
CA THR A 247 53.58 -56.71 58.79
C THR A 247 53.81 -55.39 58.09
N LEU A 248 53.09 -54.36 58.52
CA LEU A 248 53.28 -52.97 58.13
C LEU A 248 54.09 -52.26 59.21
N THR A 249 55.23 -51.67 58.83
CA THR A 249 56.02 -50.77 59.68
C THR A 249 55.87 -49.35 59.16
N TYR A 250 55.51 -48.42 60.04
CA TYR A 250 55.49 -47.00 59.71
C TYR A 250 56.30 -46.18 60.70
N THR A 251 57.02 -45.20 60.18
CA THR A 251 57.90 -44.29 60.92
C THR A 251 57.26 -42.90 61.00
N TYR A 252 57.17 -42.35 62.20
CA TYR A 252 56.71 -40.99 62.43
C TYR A 252 57.82 -39.99 62.09
N VAL A 253 57.47 -38.72 61.86
CA VAL A 253 58.47 -37.66 61.52
C VAL A 253 59.51 -37.44 62.63
N ASP A 254 59.21 -37.86 63.86
CA ASP A 254 60.11 -37.81 65.02
C ASP A 254 61.14 -38.96 65.07
N GLY A 255 61.08 -39.90 64.11
CA GLY A 255 61.97 -41.05 64.00
C GLY A 255 61.52 -42.31 64.75
N SER A 256 60.40 -42.28 65.48
CA SER A 256 59.84 -43.47 66.14
C SER A 256 59.09 -44.37 65.15
N SER A 257 59.11 -45.70 65.35
CA SER A 257 58.48 -46.67 64.43
C SER A 257 57.45 -47.55 65.15
N LYS A 258 56.34 -47.88 64.46
CA LYS A 258 55.29 -48.78 64.97
C LYS A 258 54.96 -49.86 63.93
N ASN A 259 54.77 -51.10 64.41
CA ASN A 259 54.46 -52.27 63.59
C ASN A 259 53.03 -52.75 63.83
N VAL A 260 52.33 -53.13 62.76
CA VAL A 260 51.01 -53.77 62.79
C VAL A 260 51.02 -55.01 61.90
N SER A 261 50.64 -56.17 62.43
CA SER A 261 50.66 -57.45 61.70
C SER A 261 49.26 -58.06 61.59
N PHE A 262 48.93 -58.63 60.43
CA PHE A 262 47.66 -59.34 60.15
C PHE A 262 47.88 -60.49 59.15
N THR A 263 46.92 -61.44 59.10
CA THR A 263 46.98 -62.63 58.22
C THR A 263 46.34 -62.36 56.86
N ASP A 264 47.00 -62.76 55.77
CA ASP A 264 46.56 -62.59 54.37
C ASP A 264 45.86 -63.86 53.88
N SER A 265 44.52 -63.88 53.94
CA SER A 265 43.71 -65.08 53.70
C SER A 265 43.07 -65.20 52.32
N ASP A 266 43.25 -64.25 51.39
CA ASP A 266 42.47 -64.24 50.14
C ASP A 266 43.28 -63.81 48.90
N THR A 267 44.14 -64.68 48.38
CA THR A 267 44.64 -64.56 46.99
C THR A 267 44.13 -65.72 46.14
N ILE A 268 42.99 -65.52 45.46
CA ILE A 268 42.51 -66.40 44.38
C ILE A 268 43.04 -65.85 43.05
N ASN A 269 43.84 -66.67 42.35
CA ASN A 269 44.26 -66.46 40.97
C ASN A 269 43.04 -66.52 40.03
N LEU A 270 42.60 -65.38 39.49
CA LEU A 270 41.81 -65.29 38.27
C LEU A 270 42.70 -64.70 37.19
N ALA A 271 43.09 -65.50 36.19
CA ALA A 271 43.78 -65.01 35.01
C ALA A 271 42.83 -64.05 34.25
N TYR A 272 43.27 -62.80 34.11
CA TYR A 272 42.54 -61.73 33.43
C TYR A 272 42.70 -61.87 31.91
N ASP A 273 41.60 -62.09 31.18
CA ASP A 273 41.59 -62.08 29.71
C ASP A 273 41.36 -60.64 29.21
N ASP A 274 42.42 -60.01 28.69
CA ASP A 274 42.45 -58.60 28.23
C ASP A 274 42.17 -58.43 26.73
N SER A 275 41.77 -59.49 26.04
CA SER A 275 41.57 -59.51 24.58
C SER A 275 40.58 -58.43 24.09
N SER A 276 39.48 -58.23 24.81
CA SER A 276 38.47 -57.20 24.50
C SER A 276 39.00 -55.76 24.65
N LEU A 277 39.85 -55.52 25.66
CA LEU A 277 40.48 -54.22 25.89
C LEU A 277 41.52 -53.89 24.82
N ARG A 278 42.29 -54.89 24.35
CA ARG A 278 43.25 -54.71 23.25
C ARG A 278 42.57 -54.37 21.94
N GLU A 279 41.41 -54.97 21.66
CA GLU A 279 40.65 -54.68 20.45
C GLU A 279 40.05 -53.26 20.49
N GLN A 280 39.53 -52.83 21.64
CA GLN A 280 39.09 -51.44 21.85
C GLN A 280 40.23 -50.44 21.69
N LEU A 281 41.43 -50.76 22.21
CA LEU A 281 42.60 -49.90 22.10
C LEU A 281 43.03 -49.73 20.64
N LYS A 282 43.06 -50.82 19.86
CA LYS A 282 43.34 -50.78 18.41
C LYS A 282 42.32 -49.93 17.64
N ASN A 283 41.04 -49.99 18.01
CA ASN A 283 39.99 -49.21 17.39
C ASN A 283 40.05 -47.72 17.77
N LEU A 284 40.58 -47.38 18.95
CA LEU A 284 40.84 -46.01 19.38
C LEU A 284 42.07 -45.40 18.69
N GLU A 285 43.16 -46.18 18.57
CA GLU A 285 44.39 -45.76 17.90
C GLU A 285 44.20 -45.52 16.40
N ASN A 286 43.31 -46.28 15.74
CA ASN A 286 43.03 -46.15 14.30
C ASN A 286 41.90 -45.17 13.95
N ARG A 287 41.40 -44.35 14.89
CA ARG A 287 40.42 -43.32 14.54
C ARG A 287 41.07 -42.24 13.67
N PRO A 288 40.40 -41.78 12.59
CA PRO A 288 40.90 -40.66 11.81
C PRO A 288 41.05 -39.42 12.70
N GLN A 289 42.26 -38.88 12.78
CA GLN A 289 42.55 -37.63 13.49
C GLN A 289 41.88 -36.48 12.72
N ILE A 290 40.83 -35.91 13.30
CA ILE A 290 40.20 -34.69 12.77
C ILE A 290 41.16 -33.54 13.03
N ASP A 291 41.55 -32.84 11.96
CA ASP A 291 42.39 -31.65 12.04
C ASP A 291 41.62 -30.50 12.72
N LEU A 292 41.85 -30.35 14.02
CA LEU A 292 41.22 -29.34 14.86
C LEU A 292 41.71 -27.91 14.54
N THR A 293 42.75 -27.75 13.71
CA THR A 293 43.26 -26.41 13.33
C THR A 293 42.30 -25.63 12.42
N LYS A 294 41.25 -26.30 11.90
CA LYS A 294 40.19 -25.70 11.09
C LYS A 294 38.90 -25.42 11.88
N LEU A 295 38.86 -25.77 13.17
CA LEU A 295 37.70 -25.53 14.02
C LEU A 295 37.93 -24.28 14.88
N VAL A 296 36.93 -23.42 14.95
CA VAL A 296 36.96 -22.18 15.74
C VAL A 296 37.10 -22.51 17.22
N THR A 297 38.10 -21.92 17.89
CA THR A 297 38.33 -22.15 19.32
C THR A 297 37.26 -21.46 20.18
N LYS A 298 37.11 -21.89 21.45
CA LYS A 298 36.10 -21.34 22.38
C LYS A 298 36.33 -19.85 22.68
N ASP A 299 37.57 -19.39 22.50
CA ASP A 299 37.98 -17.98 22.67
C ASP A 299 37.77 -17.14 21.40
N GLU A 300 37.73 -17.77 20.22
CA GLU A 300 37.42 -17.12 18.93
C GLU A 300 35.91 -17.09 18.62
N LEU A 301 35.14 -17.99 19.23
CA LEU A 301 33.69 -18.09 19.08
C LEU A 301 32.93 -16.78 19.41
N PRO A 302 33.26 -16.02 20.47
CA PRO A 302 32.61 -14.74 20.76
C PRO A 302 32.85 -13.68 19.68
N ASN A 303 34.01 -13.71 19.01
CA ASN A 303 34.37 -12.75 17.96
C ASN A 303 33.68 -13.08 16.62
N LEU A 304 33.32 -14.34 16.37
CA LEU A 304 32.51 -14.73 15.20
C LEU A 304 31.00 -14.49 15.40
N ILE A 305 30.51 -14.48 16.65
CA ILE A 305 29.08 -14.27 16.97
C ILE A 305 28.77 -12.79 17.28
N GLN A 306 29.79 -11.93 17.41
CA GLN A 306 29.58 -10.49 17.44
C GLN A 306 29.07 -10.01 16.07
N HIS A 307 27.75 -10.01 15.93
CA HIS A 307 27.10 -9.24 14.88
C HIS A 307 27.46 -7.76 15.06
N GLN A 308 27.72 -7.08 13.94
CA GLN A 308 27.93 -5.62 13.93
C GLN A 308 26.81 -4.93 14.70
N SER A 309 27.16 -3.88 15.43
CA SER A 309 26.18 -3.12 16.22
C SER A 309 25.04 -2.64 15.31
N LEU A 310 23.81 -3.04 15.64
CA LEU A 310 22.62 -2.60 14.92
C LEU A 310 22.17 -1.19 15.33
N THR A 311 22.99 -0.45 16.09
CA THR A 311 22.69 0.91 16.55
C THR A 311 22.55 1.93 15.41
N GLU A 312 23.08 1.63 14.22
CA GLU A 312 22.89 2.45 13.02
C GLU A 312 21.73 1.96 12.12
N TYR A 313 21.02 0.90 12.52
CA TYR A 313 19.90 0.34 11.77
C TYR A 313 18.56 0.72 12.42
N ALA A 314 17.60 1.20 11.62
CA ALA A 314 16.28 1.61 12.09
C ALA A 314 15.41 0.39 12.46
N LYS A 315 14.58 0.49 13.51
CA LYS A 315 13.61 -0.56 13.88
C LYS A 315 12.46 -0.57 12.86
N LYS A 316 11.75 -1.69 12.72
CA LYS A 316 10.57 -1.79 11.84
C LYS A 316 9.46 -0.78 12.18
N THR A 317 9.40 -0.33 13.44
CA THR A 317 8.50 0.75 13.90
C THR A 317 8.95 2.15 13.48
N ASP A 318 10.23 2.31 13.16
CA ASP A 318 10.84 3.57 12.71
C ASP A 318 10.77 3.68 11.16
N ILE A 319 10.43 2.58 10.48
CA ILE A 319 10.08 2.58 9.07
C ILE A 319 8.65 3.13 8.95
N VAL A 320 8.53 4.41 8.61
CA VAL A 320 7.26 4.98 8.16
C VAL A 320 6.83 4.20 6.92
N THR A 321 5.84 3.31 7.05
CA THR A 321 5.22 2.69 5.87
C THR A 321 4.61 3.82 5.04
N PRO A 322 5.10 4.06 3.81
CA PRO A 322 4.58 5.13 2.99
C PRO A 322 3.13 4.80 2.62
N GLU A 323 2.17 5.56 3.16
CA GLU A 323 0.79 5.50 2.68
C GLU A 323 0.73 6.13 1.30
N LEU A 324 0.45 5.31 0.29
CA LEU A 324 0.21 5.77 -1.06
C LEU A 324 -1.24 6.26 -1.19
N GLU A 325 -1.41 7.43 -1.77
CA GLU A 325 -2.69 8.04 -2.07
C GLU A 325 -2.71 8.37 -3.57
N LEU A 326 -3.80 8.02 -4.25
CA LEU A 326 -4.02 8.42 -5.64
C LEU A 326 -5.05 9.55 -5.65
N ARG A 327 -4.64 10.74 -6.09
CA ARG A 327 -5.54 11.88 -6.35
C ARG A 327 -5.44 12.25 -7.83
N GLU A 328 -6.55 12.08 -8.54
CA GLU A 328 -6.61 12.30 -9.99
C GLU A 328 -5.56 11.45 -10.74
N ASN A 329 -4.57 12.07 -11.40
CA ASN A 329 -3.46 11.40 -12.07
C ASN A 329 -2.14 11.46 -11.28
N ILE A 330 -2.20 11.80 -9.99
CA ILE A 330 -1.04 11.94 -9.12
C ILE A 330 -1.04 10.81 -8.10
N LEU A 331 -0.05 9.91 -8.21
CA LEU A 331 0.26 8.95 -7.17
C LEU A 331 1.22 9.61 -6.19
N GLN A 332 0.78 9.83 -4.95
CA GLN A 332 1.55 10.51 -3.91
C GLN A 332 1.78 9.62 -2.71
N ILE A 333 2.91 9.80 -2.02
CA ILE A 333 3.09 9.32 -0.66
C ILE A 333 2.53 10.41 0.27
N LYS A 334 1.66 10.07 1.23
CA LYS A 334 1.09 11.05 2.17
C LYS A 334 2.20 11.86 2.86
N GLY A 335 2.18 13.17 2.66
CA GLY A 335 3.18 14.09 3.22
C GLY A 335 4.55 14.05 2.51
N GLY A 336 4.67 13.40 1.36
CA GLY A 336 5.92 13.22 0.62
C GLY A 336 5.81 13.49 -0.88
N ASN A 337 6.67 12.82 -1.64
CA ASN A 337 6.78 13.00 -3.09
C ASN A 337 5.58 12.45 -3.86
N TYR A 338 5.43 12.95 -5.08
CA TYR A 338 4.38 12.53 -5.98
C TYR A 338 4.91 12.27 -7.39
N VAL A 339 4.23 11.38 -8.11
CA VAL A 339 4.47 11.09 -9.53
C VAL A 339 3.18 11.34 -10.28
N THR A 340 3.24 12.16 -11.32
CA THR A 340 2.16 12.31 -12.28
C THR A 340 2.21 11.13 -13.24
N LEU A 341 1.19 10.28 -13.20
CA LEU A 341 1.09 9.13 -14.08
C LEU A 341 0.80 9.62 -15.51
N PRO A 342 1.45 9.02 -16.54
CA PRO A 342 1.16 9.35 -17.92
C PRO A 342 -0.32 9.09 -18.19
N ILE A 343 -1.03 10.13 -18.61
CA ILE A 343 -2.43 10.02 -19.00
C ILE A 343 -2.44 9.11 -20.24
N PRO A 344 -3.08 7.93 -20.21
CA PRO A 344 -3.30 7.18 -21.43
C PRO A 344 -4.02 8.10 -22.41
N ASN A 345 -3.52 8.22 -23.64
CA ASN A 345 -4.13 9.04 -24.70
C ASN A 345 -5.61 8.68 -25.01
N ASN A 346 -6.20 7.71 -24.29
CA ASN A 346 -7.56 7.22 -24.43
C ASN A 346 -8.43 7.41 -23.16
N THR A 347 -7.96 8.11 -22.13
CA THR A 347 -8.85 8.61 -21.08
C THR A 347 -8.99 10.10 -21.29
N SER A 348 -10.01 10.50 -22.06
CA SER A 348 -10.50 11.87 -22.07
C SER A 348 -10.82 12.25 -20.62
N SER A 349 -9.89 12.92 -19.94
CA SER A 349 -10.18 13.54 -18.67
C SER A 349 -11.30 14.52 -18.96
N GLN A 350 -12.48 14.25 -18.41
CA GLN A 350 -13.63 15.12 -18.58
C GLN A 350 -13.20 16.50 -18.08
N LEU A 351 -13.02 17.44 -19.02
CA LEU A 351 -12.55 18.78 -18.70
C LEU A 351 -13.61 19.43 -17.82
N LYS A 352 -13.20 20.27 -16.87
CA LYS A 352 -14.15 20.97 -15.98
C LYS A 352 -13.82 22.45 -15.94
N GLY A 353 -14.84 23.28 -15.78
CA GLY A 353 -14.65 24.70 -15.55
C GLY A 353 -15.96 25.47 -15.45
N SER A 354 -15.85 26.79 -15.40
CA SER A 354 -16.99 27.69 -15.25
C SER A 354 -17.36 28.33 -16.58
N GLY A 355 -18.60 28.12 -17.03
CA GLY A 355 -19.19 28.68 -18.23
C GLY A 355 -19.01 27.83 -19.48
N SER A 356 -19.34 28.40 -20.65
CA SER A 356 -19.10 27.73 -21.94
C SER A 356 -17.59 27.58 -22.22
N PRO A 357 -17.12 26.41 -22.69
CA PRO A 357 -15.74 26.20 -23.10
C PRO A 357 -15.40 26.85 -24.45
N GLU A 358 -16.41 27.29 -25.21
CA GLU A 358 -16.23 27.90 -26.53
C GLU A 358 -15.41 29.19 -26.44
N GLY A 359 -14.33 29.26 -27.23
CA GLY A 359 -13.38 30.38 -27.25
C GLY A 359 -12.43 30.41 -26.05
N LYS A 360 -12.53 29.46 -25.11
CA LYS A 360 -11.76 29.47 -23.86
C LYS A 360 -10.91 28.22 -23.65
N VAL A 361 -11.46 27.05 -23.98
CA VAL A 361 -10.84 25.76 -23.66
C VAL A 361 -10.36 25.07 -24.93
N ILE A 362 -9.04 24.87 -25.05
CA ILE A 362 -8.42 24.12 -26.13
C ILE A 362 -8.60 22.62 -25.87
N ALA A 363 -9.08 21.88 -26.87
CA ALA A 363 -9.31 20.45 -26.79
C ALA A 363 -9.35 19.83 -28.20
N ASN A 364 -9.41 18.50 -28.27
CA ASN A 364 -9.53 17.73 -29.51
C ASN A 364 -10.94 17.15 -29.69
N PRO A 365 -11.42 16.96 -30.93
CA PRO A 365 -12.70 16.29 -31.20
C PRO A 365 -12.85 14.98 -30.43
N GLY A 366 -13.98 14.81 -29.76
CA GLY A 366 -14.25 13.70 -28.84
C GLY A 366 -14.07 14.05 -27.36
N ASP A 367 -13.30 15.08 -27.02
CA ASP A 367 -13.16 15.54 -25.64
C ASP A 367 -14.48 16.08 -25.09
N THR A 368 -14.73 15.85 -23.80
CA THR A 368 -15.92 16.36 -23.11
C THR A 368 -15.55 17.41 -22.07
N TYR A 369 -16.46 18.36 -21.83
CA TYR A 369 -16.29 19.42 -20.86
C TYR A 369 -17.55 19.58 -20.00
N VAL A 370 -17.42 19.52 -18.68
CA VAL A 370 -18.48 19.79 -17.72
C VAL A 370 -18.37 21.22 -17.24
N ASN A 371 -19.45 21.98 -17.45
CA ASN A 371 -19.61 23.27 -16.84
C ASN A 371 -20.11 23.11 -15.40
N THR A 372 -19.34 23.63 -14.45
CA THR A 372 -19.66 23.60 -13.01
C THR A 372 -20.36 24.88 -12.53
N SER A 373 -20.68 25.83 -13.43
CA SER A 373 -21.43 27.04 -13.08
C SER A 373 -22.90 26.75 -12.81
N VAL A 374 -23.31 26.89 -11.54
CA VAL A 374 -24.70 26.74 -11.10
C VAL A 374 -25.71 27.68 -11.81
N ASN A 375 -25.27 28.84 -12.31
CA ASN A 375 -26.15 29.84 -12.93
C ASN A 375 -26.49 29.58 -14.40
N LEU A 376 -25.70 28.73 -15.07
CA LEU A 376 -25.94 28.32 -16.45
C LEU A 376 -26.73 27.00 -16.48
N GLY A 377 -26.66 26.22 -15.40
CA GLY A 377 -27.22 24.88 -15.30
C GLY A 377 -26.19 23.80 -15.65
N ASP A 378 -26.57 22.54 -15.47
CA ASP A 378 -25.69 21.40 -15.71
C ASP A 378 -25.49 21.23 -17.22
N TYR A 379 -24.39 21.78 -17.74
CA TYR A 379 -23.99 21.59 -19.14
C TYR A 379 -22.84 20.60 -19.26
N LEU A 380 -23.05 19.61 -20.11
CA LEU A 380 -22.00 18.78 -20.68
C LEU A 380 -21.80 19.21 -22.13
N TYR A 381 -20.57 19.58 -22.47
CA TYR A 381 -20.14 19.91 -23.81
C TYR A 381 -19.30 18.77 -24.37
N TYR A 382 -19.25 18.65 -25.68
CA TYR A 382 -18.35 17.79 -26.41
C TYR A 382 -17.72 18.55 -27.56
N LYS A 383 -16.47 18.22 -27.85
CA LYS A 383 -15.71 18.84 -28.93
C LYS A 383 -16.06 18.14 -30.24
N VAL A 384 -16.58 18.90 -31.19
CA VAL A 384 -17.03 18.36 -32.49
C VAL A 384 -15.94 18.50 -33.55
N ARG A 385 -15.24 19.62 -33.56
CA ARG A 385 -14.32 20.03 -34.64
C ARG A 385 -13.18 20.89 -34.14
N ASN A 386 -12.26 21.20 -35.05
CA ASN A 386 -11.07 22.05 -34.84
C ASN A 386 -10.11 21.46 -33.77
N PRO A 387 -9.37 20.40 -34.11
CA PRO A 387 -8.37 19.80 -33.21
C PRO A 387 -7.33 20.82 -32.76
N GLY A 388 -6.97 20.78 -31.48
CA GLY A 388 -6.01 21.70 -30.88
C GLY A 388 -6.45 23.17 -30.85
N ARG A 389 -7.75 23.48 -31.02
CA ARG A 389 -8.27 24.86 -30.98
C ARG A 389 -9.30 25.02 -29.86
N ASN A 390 -9.54 26.27 -29.45
CA ASN A 390 -10.54 26.63 -28.44
C ASN A 390 -11.97 26.79 -29.01
N THR A 391 -12.20 26.52 -30.29
CA THR A 391 -13.51 26.67 -30.96
C THR A 391 -14.05 25.36 -31.49
N GLY A 392 -15.37 25.24 -31.69
CA GLY A 392 -15.98 24.01 -32.20
C GLY A 392 -16.50 23.06 -31.13
N TRP A 393 -16.82 23.60 -29.94
CA TRP A 393 -17.58 22.92 -28.91
C TRP A 393 -19.06 22.90 -29.26
N SER A 394 -19.77 21.88 -28.78
CA SER A 394 -21.22 21.79 -28.82
C SER A 394 -21.74 21.24 -27.51
N VAL A 395 -22.96 21.61 -27.15
CA VAL A 395 -23.62 21.08 -25.96
C VAL A 395 -24.09 19.66 -26.25
N LEU A 396 -23.63 18.70 -25.44
CA LEU A 396 -24.07 17.30 -25.43
C LEU A 396 -25.32 17.13 -24.56
N PHE A 397 -25.29 17.72 -23.36
CA PHE A 397 -26.42 17.78 -22.44
C PHE A 397 -26.51 19.18 -21.85
N GLY A 398 -27.72 19.70 -21.68
CA GLY A 398 -27.93 20.99 -21.02
C GLY A 398 -29.30 21.06 -20.37
N GLN A 399 -29.36 21.74 -19.24
CA GLN A 399 -30.61 22.10 -18.57
C GLN A 399 -30.57 23.57 -18.16
N MET A 400 -31.60 24.33 -18.50
CA MET A 400 -31.72 25.73 -18.07
C MET A 400 -33.17 26.18 -17.92
N GLY A 401 -33.46 26.91 -16.85
CA GLY A 401 -34.69 27.67 -16.66
C GLY A 401 -34.50 29.17 -16.90
N VAL A 402 -35.43 29.81 -17.60
CA VAL A 402 -35.48 31.27 -17.80
C VAL A 402 -36.87 31.83 -17.53
N ASN A 403 -36.90 33.05 -17.00
CA ASN A 403 -38.13 33.81 -16.81
C ASN A 403 -38.17 34.95 -17.83
N ILE A 404 -39.19 34.95 -18.68
CA ILE A 404 -39.44 36.00 -19.66
C ILE A 404 -40.45 36.97 -19.07
N ASN A 405 -39.97 38.07 -18.51
CA ASN A 405 -40.84 39.13 -18.00
C ASN A 405 -41.50 39.87 -19.16
N LEU A 406 -42.80 40.12 -19.08
CA LEU A 406 -43.58 40.80 -20.11
C LEU A 406 -43.78 42.28 -19.75
N TYR A 407 -43.87 43.14 -20.75
CA TYR A 407 -44.11 44.58 -20.56
C TYR A 407 -45.52 44.82 -19.98
N THR A 408 -46.50 44.09 -20.51
CA THR A 408 -47.93 44.24 -20.24
C THR A 408 -48.44 43.28 -19.16
N GLY A 409 -47.59 42.47 -18.53
CA GLY A 409 -48.06 41.47 -17.57
C GLY A 409 -46.94 40.83 -16.77
N ASP A 410 -47.22 39.65 -16.23
CA ASP A 410 -46.25 38.88 -15.45
C ASP A 410 -45.16 38.25 -16.33
N LYS A 411 -44.83 36.98 -16.11
CA LYS A 411 -43.72 36.30 -16.76
C LYS A 411 -44.18 34.97 -17.35
N ILE A 412 -43.50 34.57 -18.42
CA ILE A 412 -43.54 33.20 -18.93
C ILE A 412 -42.29 32.50 -18.43
N ARG A 413 -42.43 31.37 -17.75
CA ARG A 413 -41.29 30.53 -17.36
C ARG A 413 -41.05 29.49 -18.44
N LEU A 414 -39.79 29.31 -18.83
CA LEU A 414 -39.37 28.26 -19.76
C LEU A 414 -38.27 27.44 -19.10
N ASP A 415 -38.38 26.12 -19.15
CA ASP A 415 -37.36 25.20 -18.70
C ASP A 415 -36.96 24.30 -19.89
N ARG A 416 -35.72 24.46 -20.37
CA ARG A 416 -35.14 23.66 -21.46
C ARG A 416 -34.30 22.53 -20.88
N THR A 417 -34.57 21.30 -21.32
CA THR A 417 -33.69 20.14 -21.12
C THR A 417 -33.38 19.53 -22.49
N ASN A 418 -32.11 19.60 -22.90
CA ASN A 418 -31.64 19.23 -24.24
C ASN A 418 -32.41 19.93 -25.37
N TYR A 419 -33.33 19.22 -26.03
CA TYR A 419 -34.14 19.74 -27.12
C TYR A 419 -35.60 19.94 -26.72
N ILE A 420 -35.97 19.64 -25.47
CA ILE A 420 -37.33 19.74 -24.95
C ILE A 420 -37.45 21.04 -24.15
N ILE A 421 -38.52 21.78 -24.40
CA ILE A 421 -38.92 22.97 -23.64
C ILE A 421 -40.23 22.67 -22.92
N ASN A 422 -40.25 22.92 -21.63
CA ASN A 422 -41.48 23.05 -20.84
C ASN A 422 -41.73 24.53 -20.60
N ALA A 423 -42.88 25.04 -21.05
CA ALA A 423 -43.30 26.40 -20.77
C ALA A 423 -44.42 26.40 -19.73
N SER A 424 -44.34 27.33 -18.78
CA SER A 424 -45.30 27.43 -17.69
C SER A 424 -45.89 28.83 -17.66
N ILE A 425 -47.21 28.88 -17.77
CA ILE A 425 -48.05 30.06 -17.60
C ILE A 425 -49.08 29.70 -16.55
N ASN A 426 -48.84 30.16 -15.32
CA ASN A 426 -49.69 29.88 -14.17
C ASN A 426 -50.04 31.21 -13.50
N ASP A 427 -51.32 31.41 -13.24
CA ASP A 427 -51.88 32.58 -12.55
C ASP A 427 -51.43 33.93 -13.14
N MET A 428 -51.35 34.01 -14.47
CA MET A 428 -50.85 35.21 -15.16
C MET A 428 -51.86 36.35 -15.05
N THR A 429 -51.36 37.51 -14.65
CA THR A 429 -52.07 38.79 -14.76
C THR A 429 -51.50 39.65 -15.87
N ILE A 430 -52.38 40.15 -16.74
CA ILE A 430 -52.07 41.11 -17.80
C ILE A 430 -52.72 42.45 -17.42
N ASN A 431 -51.93 43.52 -17.47
CA ASN A 431 -52.35 44.88 -17.17
C ASN A 431 -53.05 45.50 -18.40
N LEU A 432 -54.34 45.81 -18.23
CA LEU A 432 -55.17 46.34 -19.30
C LEU A 432 -54.77 47.76 -19.72
N ASP A 433 -54.37 48.61 -18.79
CA ASP A 433 -54.01 50.00 -19.09
C ASP A 433 -52.75 50.05 -19.96
N LYS A 434 -51.74 49.24 -19.64
CA LYS A 434 -50.53 49.08 -20.47
C LYS A 434 -50.81 48.51 -21.86
N LEU A 435 -51.83 47.66 -22.01
CA LEU A 435 -52.25 47.18 -23.33
C LEU A 435 -52.85 48.32 -24.16
N LYS A 436 -53.68 49.17 -23.54
CA LYS A 436 -54.30 50.32 -24.20
C LYS A 436 -53.29 51.41 -24.58
N GLU A 437 -52.23 51.56 -23.79
CA GLU A 437 -51.10 52.48 -24.06
C GLU A 437 -50.14 51.94 -25.14
N GLY A 438 -50.19 50.64 -25.44
CA GLY A 438 -49.32 49.97 -26.40
C GLY A 438 -49.68 50.18 -27.87
N ASN A 439 -49.01 49.46 -28.78
CA ASN A 439 -49.37 49.51 -30.19
C ASN A 439 -50.72 48.82 -30.42
N ALA A 440 -51.58 49.43 -31.24
CA ALA A 440 -52.87 48.87 -31.61
C ALA A 440 -52.78 47.48 -32.29
N SER A 441 -51.64 47.14 -32.90
CA SER A 441 -51.41 45.81 -33.50
C SER A 441 -51.15 44.71 -32.48
N ASP A 442 -50.71 45.07 -31.27
CA ASP A 442 -50.37 44.13 -30.20
C ASP A 442 -51.58 43.86 -29.29
N PHE A 443 -52.62 44.70 -29.35
CA PHE A 443 -53.91 44.49 -28.71
C PHE A 443 -55.03 44.80 -29.71
N ALA A 444 -55.40 43.79 -30.50
CA ALA A 444 -56.26 43.95 -31.67
C ALA A 444 -57.45 43.00 -31.64
N GLN A 445 -58.55 43.41 -32.28
CA GLN A 445 -59.72 42.55 -32.48
C GLN A 445 -59.79 42.07 -33.94
N THR A 446 -60.16 40.81 -34.15
CA THR A 446 -60.49 40.26 -35.46
C THR A 446 -61.76 39.42 -35.34
N GLY A 447 -62.86 39.87 -35.94
CA GLY A 447 -64.17 39.27 -35.70
C GLY A 447 -64.54 39.32 -34.21
N LYS A 448 -65.02 38.21 -33.65
CA LYS A 448 -65.28 38.06 -32.20
C LYS A 448 -64.09 37.46 -31.44
N HIS A 449 -62.88 37.89 -31.78
CA HIS A 449 -61.65 37.45 -31.11
C HIS A 449 -60.78 38.63 -30.77
N VAL A 450 -60.24 38.65 -29.55
CA VAL A 450 -59.25 39.64 -29.12
C VAL A 450 -57.89 38.94 -29.08
N THR A 451 -56.92 39.48 -29.81
CA THR A 451 -55.54 39.02 -29.82
C THR A 451 -54.68 39.95 -29.00
N ILE A 452 -53.98 39.37 -28.02
CA ILE A 452 -52.96 40.03 -27.21
C ILE A 452 -51.61 39.43 -27.63
N ARG A 453 -50.75 40.23 -28.24
CA ARG A 453 -49.36 39.86 -28.49
C ARG A 453 -48.54 40.14 -27.24
N PHE A 454 -47.80 39.15 -26.78
CA PHE A 454 -46.87 39.36 -25.68
C PHE A 454 -45.62 40.07 -26.16
N ILE A 455 -45.10 40.95 -25.30
CA ILE A 455 -43.92 41.75 -25.56
C ILE A 455 -43.00 41.59 -24.35
N PRO A 456 -41.77 41.09 -24.50
CA PRO A 456 -40.87 40.95 -23.38
C PRO A 456 -40.31 42.32 -22.95
N SER A 457 -40.09 42.49 -21.64
CA SER A 457 -39.49 43.71 -21.08
C SER A 457 -38.02 43.88 -21.48
N LYS A 458 -37.34 42.80 -21.87
CA LYS A 458 -36.00 42.81 -22.46
C LYS A 458 -36.06 42.33 -23.90
N ARG A 459 -35.27 42.97 -24.79
CA ARG A 459 -35.17 42.56 -26.20
C ARG A 459 -34.11 41.47 -26.34
N PHE A 460 -34.51 40.32 -26.89
CA PHE A 460 -33.62 39.19 -27.13
C PHE A 460 -32.99 39.17 -28.54
N ASP A 461 -33.65 39.78 -29.53
CA ASP A 461 -33.24 39.80 -30.94
C ASP A 461 -33.78 41.07 -31.64
N ALA A 462 -33.68 41.14 -32.97
CA ALA A 462 -34.42 42.07 -33.82
C ALA A 462 -35.89 42.16 -33.39
N ARG A 463 -36.49 43.34 -33.61
CA ARG A 463 -37.83 43.73 -33.12
C ARG A 463 -38.79 42.54 -33.26
N GLU A 464 -39.52 42.24 -32.16
CA GLU A 464 -40.69 41.35 -32.10
C GLU A 464 -40.52 39.94 -31.50
N SER A 465 -39.32 39.50 -31.15
CA SER A 465 -39.12 38.17 -30.53
C SER A 465 -39.53 38.14 -29.07
N VAL A 466 -40.44 37.22 -28.68
CA VAL A 466 -40.81 36.99 -27.26
C VAL A 466 -39.93 35.92 -26.65
N LEU A 467 -39.80 34.78 -27.32
CA LEU A 467 -38.93 33.70 -26.91
C LEU A 467 -37.51 33.96 -27.43
N PRO A 468 -36.47 33.82 -26.59
CA PRO A 468 -35.08 33.94 -27.02
C PRO A 468 -34.69 32.79 -27.97
N ALA A 469 -33.66 33.03 -28.79
CA ALA A 469 -33.04 31.97 -29.58
C ALA A 469 -32.54 30.84 -28.65
N GLY A 470 -32.76 29.61 -29.06
CA GLY A 470 -32.60 28.40 -28.24
C GLY A 470 -33.87 28.00 -27.50
N PHE A 471 -34.95 28.78 -27.51
CA PHE A 471 -36.22 28.42 -26.89
C PHE A 471 -37.38 28.40 -27.87
N ARG A 472 -37.15 28.74 -29.15
CA ARG A 472 -38.23 28.84 -30.13
C ARG A 472 -38.69 27.45 -30.58
N PRO A 473 -40.00 27.24 -30.80
CA PRO A 473 -40.52 25.93 -31.17
C PRO A 473 -40.17 25.56 -32.61
N ASN A 474 -40.14 24.25 -32.90
CA ASN A 474 -39.88 23.75 -34.26
C ASN A 474 -40.97 24.11 -35.28
N GLY A 475 -42.17 24.42 -34.81
CA GLY A 475 -43.32 24.81 -35.62
C GLY A 475 -44.29 25.69 -34.83
N ASN A 476 -45.30 26.20 -35.51
CA ASN A 476 -46.38 26.94 -34.85
C ASN A 476 -47.31 25.95 -34.14
N PHE A 477 -47.73 26.27 -32.92
CA PHE A 477 -48.71 25.46 -32.21
C PHE A 477 -49.58 26.31 -31.29
N GLN A 478 -50.67 25.73 -30.81
CA GLN A 478 -51.61 26.37 -29.91
C GLN A 478 -51.86 25.48 -28.70
N VAL A 479 -52.07 26.10 -27.55
CA VAL A 479 -52.46 25.44 -26.30
C VAL A 479 -53.64 26.17 -25.69
N PRO A 480 -54.60 25.46 -25.07
CA PRO A 480 -55.73 26.09 -24.41
C PRO A 480 -55.27 27.08 -23.32
N ALA A 481 -56.01 28.18 -23.20
CA ALA A 481 -55.88 29.17 -22.15
C ALA A 481 -57.14 29.14 -21.29
N TYR A 482 -56.95 29.10 -19.98
CA TYR A 482 -58.01 29.02 -18.98
C TYR A 482 -58.05 30.29 -18.14
N GLY A 483 -59.25 30.75 -17.83
CA GLY A 483 -59.47 31.84 -16.88
C GLY A 483 -59.23 31.38 -15.43
N SER A 484 -59.40 32.32 -14.49
CA SER A 484 -59.22 32.05 -13.07
C SER A 484 -60.25 31.07 -12.48
N SER A 485 -61.42 30.92 -13.13
CA SER A 485 -62.40 29.89 -12.77
C SER A 485 -62.23 28.56 -13.50
N GLY A 486 -61.17 28.40 -14.31
CA GLY A 486 -60.85 27.16 -15.03
C GLY A 486 -61.61 26.97 -16.33
N GLU A 487 -62.43 27.93 -16.76
CA GLU A 487 -63.10 27.95 -18.05
C GLU A 487 -62.11 28.22 -19.18
N GLU A 488 -62.28 27.57 -20.34
CA GLU A 488 -61.47 27.87 -21.52
C GLU A 488 -61.88 29.23 -22.09
N ILE A 489 -60.96 30.20 -22.04
CA ILE A 489 -61.18 31.58 -22.52
C ILE A 489 -60.58 31.83 -23.91
N GLY A 490 -59.73 30.92 -24.39
CA GLY A 490 -58.99 31.12 -25.62
C GLY A 490 -57.83 30.16 -25.79
N VAL A 491 -56.84 30.57 -26.59
CA VAL A 491 -55.60 29.82 -26.83
C VAL A 491 -54.37 30.69 -26.72
N PHE A 492 -53.29 30.15 -26.16
CA PHE A 492 -51.95 30.67 -26.40
C PHE A 492 -51.42 30.11 -27.72
N LYS A 493 -51.00 31.01 -28.61
CA LYS A 493 -50.37 30.66 -29.88
C LYS A 493 -48.88 30.95 -29.81
N PHE A 494 -48.08 29.93 -30.04
CA PHE A 494 -46.63 29.99 -30.12
C PHE A 494 -46.22 29.89 -31.59
N GLU A 495 -45.49 30.89 -32.07
CA GLU A 495 -45.03 30.97 -33.46
C GLU A 495 -43.53 30.68 -33.55
N LYS A 496 -43.14 29.83 -34.50
CA LYS A 496 -41.74 29.53 -34.82
C LYS A 496 -41.01 30.80 -35.26
N THR A 497 -41.63 31.53 -36.19
CA THR A 497 -41.05 32.76 -36.75
C THR A 497 -40.93 33.81 -35.65
N TYR A 498 -39.70 34.21 -35.35
CA TYR A 498 -39.34 35.12 -34.27
C TYR A 498 -39.79 34.68 -32.87
N GLY A 499 -40.26 33.45 -32.63
CA GLY A 499 -40.66 33.03 -31.28
C GLY A 499 -41.75 33.92 -30.68
N VAL A 500 -42.72 34.37 -31.48
CA VAL A 500 -43.81 35.24 -31.01
C VAL A 500 -44.80 34.42 -30.19
N VAL A 501 -45.29 34.98 -29.08
CA VAL A 501 -46.34 34.39 -28.26
C VAL A 501 -47.54 35.33 -28.23
N LYS A 502 -48.73 34.78 -28.46
CA LYS A 502 -50.00 35.52 -28.45
C LYS A 502 -51.01 34.79 -27.57
N LEU A 503 -51.89 35.53 -26.91
CA LEU A 503 -53.12 35.03 -26.34
C LEU A 503 -54.28 35.47 -27.25
N ILE A 504 -55.09 34.53 -27.72
CA ILE A 504 -56.27 34.79 -28.54
C ILE A 504 -57.49 34.40 -27.72
N LEU A 505 -58.26 35.40 -27.29
CA LEU A 505 -59.49 35.22 -26.54
C LEU A 505 -60.65 34.96 -27.50
N PHE A 506 -61.45 33.93 -27.21
CA PHE A 506 -62.57 33.53 -28.05
C PHE A 506 -63.86 34.25 -27.69
N ASN A 507 -64.71 34.45 -28.69
CA ASN A 507 -66.04 35.06 -28.56
C ASN A 507 -66.09 36.34 -27.71
N THR A 508 -65.05 37.17 -27.84
CA THR A 508 -64.84 38.36 -27.00
C THR A 508 -64.63 39.58 -27.89
N ASN A 509 -65.25 40.71 -27.55
CA ASN A 509 -64.95 42.01 -28.16
C ASN A 509 -64.01 42.81 -27.27
N LEU A 510 -63.29 43.76 -27.86
CA LEU A 510 -62.36 44.64 -27.17
C LEU A 510 -63.05 45.46 -26.07
N ALA A 511 -64.28 45.89 -26.32
CA ALA A 511 -65.11 46.61 -25.35
C ALA A 511 -65.50 45.77 -24.12
N ASP A 512 -65.49 44.44 -24.24
CA ASP A 512 -65.86 43.50 -23.18
C ASP A 512 -64.64 43.07 -22.34
N ILE A 513 -63.43 43.52 -22.70
CA ILE A 513 -62.20 43.21 -21.96
C ILE A 513 -62.14 44.07 -20.69
N THR A 514 -62.11 43.41 -19.55
CA THR A 514 -61.92 44.02 -18.23
C THR A 514 -60.63 43.55 -17.59
N GLN A 515 -60.14 44.29 -16.59
CA GLN A 515 -58.94 43.90 -15.85
C GLN A 515 -59.11 42.54 -15.16
N ASP A 516 -60.32 42.19 -14.73
CA ASP A 516 -60.62 40.91 -14.08
C ASP A 516 -60.54 39.72 -15.05
N LYS A 517 -60.99 39.88 -16.31
CA LYS A 517 -60.82 38.87 -17.37
C LYS A 517 -59.36 38.60 -17.71
N LEU A 518 -58.47 39.54 -17.38
CA LEU A 518 -57.03 39.46 -17.63
C LEU A 518 -56.23 39.03 -16.39
N ARG A 519 -56.89 38.53 -15.34
CA ARG A 519 -56.26 38.03 -14.11
C ARG A 519 -56.37 36.52 -13.99
N GLY A 520 -55.34 35.91 -13.41
CA GLY A 520 -55.29 34.49 -13.10
C GLY A 520 -55.43 33.57 -14.31
N ILE A 521 -54.85 33.97 -15.44
CA ILE A 521 -54.88 33.18 -16.66
C ILE A 521 -53.86 32.05 -16.56
N ASN A 522 -54.30 30.83 -16.86
CA ASN A 522 -53.49 29.63 -16.84
C ASN A 522 -53.42 29.02 -18.25
N SER A 523 -52.38 28.24 -18.54
CA SER A 523 -52.32 27.43 -19.75
C SER A 523 -52.56 25.95 -19.46
N GLY A 524 -52.94 25.20 -20.49
CA GLY A 524 -52.70 23.75 -20.50
C GLY A 524 -51.19 23.41 -20.44
N LEU A 525 -50.86 22.11 -20.42
CA LEU A 525 -49.47 21.65 -20.50
C LEU A 525 -48.81 22.15 -21.79
N ILE A 526 -47.71 22.91 -21.64
CA ILE A 526 -46.94 23.39 -22.78
C ILE A 526 -45.60 22.67 -22.81
N MET A 527 -45.47 21.72 -23.73
CA MET A 527 -44.22 21.01 -23.99
C MET A 527 -43.97 20.93 -25.49
N TYR A 528 -42.78 21.32 -25.93
CA TYR A 528 -42.41 21.28 -27.34
C TYR A 528 -40.91 21.08 -27.53
N THR A 529 -40.52 20.70 -28.75
CA THR A 529 -39.11 20.57 -29.11
C THR A 529 -38.57 21.83 -29.80
N THR A 530 -37.32 22.18 -29.53
CA THR A 530 -36.59 23.23 -30.24
C THR A 530 -35.47 22.64 -31.11
N PRO A 531 -35.37 23.02 -32.40
CA PRO A 531 -34.25 22.65 -33.25
C PRO A 531 -33.05 23.58 -33.08
N GLU A 532 -33.20 24.66 -32.31
CA GLU A 532 -32.19 25.68 -32.16
C GLU A 532 -31.05 25.20 -31.25
N ALA A 533 -29.82 25.55 -31.63
CA ALA A 533 -28.65 25.30 -30.82
C ALA A 533 -28.78 25.97 -29.44
N TRP A 534 -27.98 25.50 -28.48
CA TRP A 534 -27.84 26.20 -27.21
C TRP A 534 -27.20 27.57 -27.42
N PHE A 535 -27.67 28.56 -26.67
CA PHE A 535 -27.13 29.91 -26.71
C PHE A 535 -25.69 29.92 -26.16
N THR A 536 -24.87 30.80 -26.73
CA THR A 536 -23.47 31.00 -26.30
C THR A 536 -23.34 32.09 -25.22
N LYS A 537 -24.41 32.87 -25.00
CA LYS A 537 -24.55 33.90 -23.95
C LYS A 537 -25.96 33.86 -23.38
N LEU A 538 -26.09 34.01 -22.06
CA LEU A 538 -27.39 34.02 -21.37
C LEU A 538 -28.28 35.17 -21.91
N PRO A 539 -29.58 34.89 -22.18
CA PRO A 539 -30.54 35.89 -22.62
C PRO A 539 -30.96 36.90 -21.54
#